data_AF-A0A3D2L1C2-F1
#
_entry.id   AF-A0A3D2L1C2-F1
#
_cell.length_a   1.000
_cell.length_b   1.000
_cell.length_c   1.000
_cell.angle_alpha   90.00
_cell.angle_beta   90.00
_cell.angle_gamma   90.00
#
_symmetry.space_group_name_H-M   'P 1'
#
loop_
_entity.id
_entity.type
_entity.pdbx_description
1 polymer ?
#
loop_
_entity_poly.entity_id
_entity_poly.type
_entity_poly.pdbx_seq_one_letter_code
_entity_poly.pdbx_strand_id
1 'polypeptide(L)'
;AMCSHDPKDSTSLSVETPDWRSDVSKGVKGMRIGIPKEYRMEGMSDEIDKLWEQGIVWLKAAGAEIVDISLPHTKYALPAYYIVAPAEASSNLARYDGMRYGARIAGENLTATYEDTRAGGFGAEVQRRLMIGTYVLSSGYYDA
;
A
#
# COMPACT_ATOMS: atom_id res chain seq x y z
N ALA A 1 -10.77 20.75 -0.31
CA ALA A 1 -9.77 20.04 0.53
C ALA A 1 -10.36 18.70 0.93
N MET A 2 -9.58 17.62 0.97
CA MET A 2 -10.06 16.27 1.35
C MET A 2 -9.57 15.82 2.73
N CYS A 3 -8.63 16.54 3.34
CA CYS A 3 -8.03 16.16 4.61
C CYS A 3 -8.73 16.92 5.75
N SER A 4 -9.36 16.16 6.64
CA SER A 4 -9.92 16.59 7.91
C SER A 4 -10.24 15.33 8.73
N HIS A 5 -10.45 15.48 10.03
CA HIS A 5 -11.08 14.42 10.81
C HIS A 5 -12.48 14.12 10.25
N ASP A 6 -12.86 12.85 10.20
CA ASP A 6 -14.20 12.40 9.79
C ASP A 6 -14.82 11.53 10.90
N PRO A 7 -15.94 11.96 11.53
CA PRO A 7 -16.62 11.16 12.55
C PRO A 7 -17.17 9.81 12.03
N LYS A 8 -17.23 9.60 10.70
CA LYS A 8 -17.61 8.32 10.08
C LYS A 8 -16.44 7.38 9.86
N ASP A 9 -15.21 7.84 10.08
CA ASP A 9 -13.99 7.03 9.96
C ASP A 9 -13.27 6.99 11.31
N SER A 10 -13.39 5.85 11.99
CA SER A 10 -12.74 5.59 13.28
C SER A 10 -11.22 5.59 13.21
N THR A 11 -10.63 5.49 12.01
CA THR A 11 -9.17 5.52 11.80
C THR A 11 -8.66 6.92 11.45
N SER A 12 -9.57 7.90 11.28
CA SER A 12 -9.18 9.28 10.96
C SER A 12 -8.62 10.01 12.19
N LEU A 13 -7.51 10.73 12.01
CA LEU A 13 -6.84 11.44 13.09
C LEU A 13 -7.49 12.79 13.39
N SER A 14 -7.78 13.05 14.67
CA SER A 14 -8.24 14.35 15.15
C SER A 14 -7.06 15.29 15.43
N VAL A 15 -6.37 15.71 14.37
CA VAL A 15 -5.25 16.66 14.42
C VAL A 15 -5.51 17.86 13.51
N GLU A 16 -4.86 18.97 13.83
CA GLU A 16 -4.92 20.16 13.00
C GLU A 16 -4.32 19.87 11.62
N THR A 17 -5.02 20.29 10.56
CA THR A 17 -4.54 20.12 9.18
C THR A 17 -3.53 21.23 8.87
N PRO A 18 -2.27 20.92 8.50
CA PRO A 18 -1.27 21.93 8.21
C PRO A 18 -1.65 22.79 6.99
N ASP A 19 -1.18 24.05 6.98
CA ASP A 19 -1.26 24.90 5.79
C ASP A 19 -0.14 24.55 4.80
N TRP A 20 -0.35 23.47 4.06
CA TRP A 20 0.62 22.98 3.07
C TRP A 20 0.95 23.98 1.97
N ARG A 21 0.04 24.91 1.64
CA ARG A 21 0.29 25.90 0.58
C ARG A 21 1.32 26.93 1.03
N SER A 22 1.23 27.37 2.27
CA SER A 22 2.23 28.26 2.85
C SER A 22 3.53 27.51 3.15
N ASP A 23 3.44 26.24 3.57
CA ASP A 23 4.61 25.42 3.92
C ASP A 23 5.46 25.03 2.71
N VAL A 24 4.87 24.69 1.56
CA VAL A 24 5.64 24.27 0.37
C VAL A 24 6.59 25.37 -0.12
N SER A 25 6.23 26.64 0.09
CA SER A 25 7.07 27.79 -0.28
C SER A 25 8.29 27.99 0.62
N LYS A 26 8.37 27.32 1.78
CA LYS A 26 9.49 27.44 2.73
C LYS A 26 10.77 26.72 2.25
N GLY A 27 10.65 25.81 1.28
CA GLY A 27 11.78 25.03 0.76
C GLY A 27 12.36 24.06 1.79
N VAL A 28 13.58 23.57 1.54
CA VAL A 28 14.23 22.49 2.33
C VAL A 28 15.51 22.94 3.06
N LYS A 29 15.81 24.24 3.07
CA LYS A 29 17.05 24.77 3.66
C LYS A 29 17.10 24.44 5.16
N GLY A 30 18.19 23.81 5.60
CA GLY A 30 18.40 23.38 6.98
C GLY A 30 17.69 22.08 7.37
N MET A 31 16.94 21.45 6.47
CA MET A 31 16.37 20.13 6.71
C MET A 31 17.44 19.04 6.61
N ARG A 32 17.29 17.99 7.42
CA ARG A 32 18.10 16.77 7.34
C ARG A 32 17.32 15.73 6.54
N ILE A 33 17.89 15.26 5.43
CA ILE A 33 17.25 14.30 4.53
C ILE A 33 18.04 13.00 4.57
N GLY A 34 17.41 11.95 5.10
CA GLY A 34 17.98 10.61 5.17
C GLY A 34 17.90 9.88 3.84
N ILE A 35 19.01 9.30 3.38
CA ILE A 35 19.07 8.45 2.18
C ILE A 35 19.35 7.01 2.62
N PRO A 36 18.35 6.10 2.53
CA PRO A 36 18.54 4.71 2.89
C PRO A 36 19.48 4.00 1.92
N LYS A 37 20.56 3.42 2.43
CA LYS A 37 21.47 2.61 1.61
C LYS A 37 20.76 1.41 0.95
N GLU A 38 19.74 0.86 1.61
CA GLU A 38 18.96 -0.30 1.13
C GLU A 38 18.05 0.04 -0.06
N TYR A 39 17.86 1.32 -0.39
CA TYR A 39 17.08 1.72 -1.57
C TYR A 39 17.92 1.69 -2.85
N ARG A 40 19.24 1.59 -2.73
CA ARG A 40 20.14 1.26 -3.85
C ARG A 40 20.26 -0.25 -3.93
N MET A 41 19.58 -0.84 -4.90
CA MET A 41 19.50 -2.28 -5.10
C MET A 41 20.51 -2.74 -6.15
N GLU A 42 21.02 -3.96 -5.99
CA GLU A 42 21.79 -4.61 -7.05
C GLU A 42 20.95 -4.73 -8.32
N GLY A 43 21.55 -4.40 -9.47
CA GLY A 43 20.88 -4.46 -10.77
C GLY A 43 20.05 -3.22 -11.14
N MET A 44 20.13 -2.13 -10.38
CA MET A 44 19.63 -0.83 -10.83
C MET A 44 20.39 -0.37 -12.07
N SER A 45 19.68 0.24 -13.02
CA SER A 45 20.29 0.80 -14.23
C SER A 45 21.08 2.06 -13.91
N ASP A 46 22.21 2.26 -14.60
CA ASP A 46 23.04 3.48 -14.51
C ASP A 46 22.25 4.79 -14.65
N GLU A 47 21.17 4.79 -15.43
CA GLU A 47 20.29 5.95 -15.60
C GLU A 47 19.60 6.34 -14.28
N ILE A 48 19.08 5.37 -13.54
CA ILE A 48 18.41 5.61 -12.26
C ILE A 48 19.43 6.05 -11.20
N ASP A 49 20.62 5.45 -11.17
CA ASP A 49 21.68 5.87 -10.26
C ASP A 49 22.10 7.33 -10.50
N LYS A 50 22.24 7.73 -11.76
CA LYS A 50 22.50 9.13 -12.12
C LYS A 50 21.39 10.06 -11.64
N LEU A 51 20.11 9.65 -11.74
CA LEU A 51 18.99 10.44 -11.25
C LEU A 51 19.01 10.58 -9.72
N TRP A 52 19.37 9.53 -8.99
CA TRP A 52 19.58 9.60 -7.53
C TRP A 52 20.66 10.63 -7.17
N GLU A 53 21.84 10.53 -7.78
CA GLU A 53 22.92 11.48 -7.54
C GLU A 53 22.53 12.91 -7.89
N GLN A 54 21.82 13.10 -9.00
CA GLN A 54 21.35 14.42 -9.42
C GLN A 54 20.37 15.03 -8.40
N GLY A 55 19.45 14.23 -7.86
CA GLY A 55 18.52 14.66 -6.81
C GLY A 55 19.23 15.06 -5.52
N ILE A 56 20.26 14.31 -5.12
CA ILE A 56 21.12 14.64 -3.96
C ILE A 56 21.80 15.99 -4.17
N VAL A 57 22.36 16.23 -5.35
CA VAL A 57 23.00 17.51 -5.69
C VAL A 57 22.00 18.66 -5.60
N TRP A 58 20.79 18.50 -6.14
CA TRP A 58 19.75 19.54 -6.06
C TRP A 58 19.34 19.85 -4.62
N LEU A 59 19.16 18.83 -3.78
CA LEU A 59 18.79 19.02 -2.37
C LEU A 59 19.90 19.72 -1.58
N LYS A 60 21.17 19.35 -1.80
CA LYS A 60 22.33 20.05 -1.21
C LYS A 60 22.39 21.51 -1.67
N ALA A 61 22.19 21.76 -2.98
CA ALA A 61 22.18 23.12 -3.54
C ALA A 61 21.03 23.97 -2.97
N ALA A 62 19.89 23.34 -2.64
CA ALA A 62 18.77 23.98 -1.94
C ALA A 62 19.01 24.18 -0.42
N GLY A 63 20.16 23.75 0.10
CA GLY A 63 20.60 23.96 1.48
C GLY A 63 20.16 22.88 2.47
N ALA A 64 19.77 21.70 2.00
CA ALA A 64 19.51 20.54 2.88
C ALA A 64 20.81 19.82 3.27
N GLU A 65 20.83 19.27 4.48
CA GLU A 65 21.84 18.31 4.94
C GLU A 65 21.45 16.91 4.48
N ILE A 66 22.32 16.23 3.74
CA ILE A 66 22.10 14.84 3.32
C ILE A 66 22.77 13.91 4.31
N VAL A 67 22.01 12.95 4.81
CA VAL A 67 22.43 11.98 5.83
C VAL A 67 22.28 10.58 5.26
N ASP A 68 23.36 9.82 5.18
CA ASP A 68 23.25 8.40 4.86
C ASP A 68 22.65 7.63 6.06
N ILE A 69 21.58 6.87 5.81
CA ILE A 69 20.88 6.09 6.84
C ILE A 69 20.74 4.63 6.44
N SER A 70 20.37 3.80 7.41
CA SER A 70 20.11 2.37 7.21
C SER A 70 18.70 2.01 7.67
N LEU A 71 17.96 1.35 6.78
CA LEU A 71 16.66 0.75 7.00
C LEU A 71 16.75 -0.76 6.70
N PRO A 72 17.40 -1.56 7.58
CA PRO A 72 17.82 -2.92 7.27
C PRO A 72 16.65 -3.89 7.03
N HIS A 73 15.45 -3.54 7.48
CA HIS A 73 14.23 -4.33 7.29
C HIS A 73 13.48 -4.02 5.99
N THR A 74 13.92 -3.04 5.19
CA THR A 74 13.27 -2.67 3.92
C THR A 74 13.10 -3.87 2.99
N LYS A 75 14.07 -4.79 2.96
CA LYS A 75 14.00 -6.03 2.17
C LYS A 75 12.76 -6.90 2.48
N TYR A 76 12.15 -6.73 3.66
CA TYR A 76 10.94 -7.45 4.08
C TYR A 76 9.65 -6.69 3.77
N ALA A 77 9.71 -5.43 3.31
CA ALA A 77 8.52 -4.62 3.07
C ALA A 77 7.60 -5.25 2.02
N LEU A 78 8.16 -5.73 0.90
CA LEU A 78 7.40 -6.37 -0.15
C LEU A 78 6.75 -7.70 0.27
N PRO A 79 7.46 -8.68 0.86
CA PRO A 79 6.81 -9.91 1.32
C PRO A 79 5.80 -9.65 2.44
N ALA A 80 6.07 -8.74 3.37
CA ALA A 80 5.08 -8.37 4.40
C ALA A 80 3.80 -7.79 3.77
N TYR A 81 3.94 -6.91 2.78
CA TYR A 81 2.82 -6.37 2.01
C TYR A 81 2.01 -7.47 1.31
N TYR A 82 2.68 -8.46 0.70
CA TYR A 82 2.01 -9.58 0.04
C TYR A 82 1.36 -10.59 0.99
N ILE A 83 1.53 -10.43 2.29
CA ILE A 83 0.77 -11.18 3.31
C ILE A 83 -0.40 -10.34 3.79
N VAL A 84 -0.14 -9.13 4.28
CA VAL A 84 -1.15 -8.26 4.91
C VAL A 84 -2.21 -7.82 3.90
N ALA A 85 -1.80 -7.31 2.73
CA ALA A 85 -2.75 -6.75 1.77
C ALA A 85 -3.70 -7.82 1.18
N PRO A 86 -3.24 -9.03 0.79
CA PRO A 86 -4.15 -10.10 0.40
C PRO A 86 -5.06 -10.58 1.52
N ALA A 87 -4.55 -10.70 2.76
CA ALA A 87 -5.35 -11.09 3.92
C ALA A 87 -6.53 -10.13 4.13
N GLU A 88 -6.24 -8.82 4.20
CA GLU A 88 -7.28 -7.78 4.31
C GLU A 88 -8.21 -7.75 3.10
N ALA A 89 -7.67 -7.90 1.89
CA ALA A 89 -8.46 -7.94 0.66
C ALA A 89 -9.46 -9.10 0.68
N SER A 90 -9.06 -10.28 1.17
CA SER A 90 -9.94 -11.46 1.22
C SER A 90 -11.17 -11.24 2.09
N SER A 91 -11.00 -10.58 3.24
CA SER A 91 -12.10 -10.18 4.12
C SER A 91 -12.93 -9.03 3.52
N ASN A 92 -12.27 -7.97 3.03
CA ASN A 92 -12.96 -6.80 2.50
C ASN A 92 -13.85 -7.12 1.30
N LEU A 93 -13.40 -8.00 0.41
CA LEU A 93 -14.11 -8.40 -0.81
C LEU A 93 -15.09 -9.57 -0.59
N ALA A 94 -15.18 -10.14 0.62
CA ALA A 94 -16.18 -11.16 0.95
C ALA A 94 -17.62 -10.64 0.78
N ARG A 95 -17.83 -9.32 0.90
CA ARG A 95 -19.13 -8.66 0.74
C ARG A 95 -19.71 -8.70 -0.68
N TYR A 96 -18.89 -9.01 -1.69
CA TYR A 96 -19.34 -9.07 -3.09
C TYR A 96 -19.80 -10.49 -3.40
N ASP A 97 -21.12 -10.65 -3.39
CA ASP A 97 -21.76 -11.96 -3.32
C ASP A 97 -23.05 -12.04 -4.16
N GLY A 98 -23.43 -10.95 -4.83
CA GLY A 98 -24.61 -10.85 -5.69
C GLY A 98 -25.96 -10.81 -4.96
N MET A 99 -25.97 -10.71 -3.63
CA MET A 99 -27.23 -10.75 -2.85
C MET A 99 -27.86 -9.38 -2.68
N ARG A 100 -27.07 -8.39 -2.27
CA ARG A 100 -27.55 -7.03 -1.98
C ARG A 100 -27.36 -6.07 -3.16
N TYR A 101 -26.30 -6.28 -3.93
CA TYR A 101 -25.90 -5.38 -5.02
C TYR A 101 -24.91 -6.07 -5.97
N GLY A 102 -24.70 -5.45 -7.14
CA GLY A 102 -23.71 -5.88 -8.11
C GLY A 102 -24.16 -7.02 -9.02
N ALA A 103 -23.19 -7.68 -9.65
CA ALA A 103 -23.43 -8.82 -10.53
C ALA A 103 -23.98 -10.02 -9.74
N ARG A 104 -24.84 -10.81 -10.37
CA ARG A 104 -25.36 -12.07 -9.84
C ARG A 104 -25.48 -13.09 -10.97
N ILE A 105 -24.90 -14.25 -10.78
CA ILE A 105 -25.07 -15.43 -11.62
C ILE A 105 -25.87 -16.44 -10.82
N ALA A 106 -27.08 -16.78 -11.29
CA ALA A 106 -27.95 -17.72 -10.59
C ALA A 106 -27.43 -19.15 -10.75
N GLY A 107 -27.10 -19.79 -9.63
CA GLY A 107 -26.75 -21.21 -9.59
C GLY A 107 -27.93 -22.09 -9.14
N GLU A 108 -27.73 -23.41 -9.18
CA GLU A 108 -28.74 -24.40 -8.76
C GLU A 108 -29.10 -24.33 -7.27
N ASN A 109 -28.21 -23.77 -6.45
CA ASN A 109 -28.38 -23.55 -5.03
C ASN A 109 -27.64 -22.27 -4.60
N LEU A 110 -27.72 -21.93 -3.32
CA LEU A 110 -27.10 -20.71 -2.80
C LEU A 110 -25.57 -20.73 -2.89
N THR A 111 -24.94 -21.88 -2.62
CA THR A 111 -23.49 -22.04 -2.73
C THR A 111 -23.03 -21.82 -4.16
N ALA A 112 -23.67 -22.48 -5.14
CA ALA A 112 -23.37 -22.30 -6.56
C ALA A 112 -23.58 -20.84 -6.98
N THR A 113 -24.65 -20.18 -6.51
CA THR A 113 -24.88 -18.76 -6.79
C THR A 113 -23.72 -17.89 -6.29
N TYR A 114 -23.15 -18.16 -5.11
CA TYR A 114 -22.00 -17.42 -4.60
C TYR A 114 -20.72 -17.72 -5.40
N GLU A 115 -20.42 -18.99 -5.63
CA GLU A 115 -19.22 -19.43 -6.33
C GLU A 115 -19.20 -18.91 -7.76
N ASP A 116 -20.27 -19.10 -8.53
CA ASP A 116 -20.39 -18.66 -9.92
C ASP A 116 -20.33 -17.13 -10.01
N THR A 117 -21.05 -16.41 -9.15
CA THR A 117 -21.04 -14.94 -9.14
C THR A 117 -19.64 -14.40 -8.89
N ARG A 118 -18.90 -14.97 -7.93
CA ARG A 118 -17.55 -14.51 -7.58
C ARG A 118 -16.53 -14.93 -8.63
N ALA A 119 -16.63 -16.14 -9.16
CA ALA A 119 -15.76 -16.65 -10.21
C ALA A 119 -15.92 -15.87 -11.53
N GLY A 120 -17.15 -15.54 -11.91
CA GLY A 120 -17.44 -14.73 -13.10
C GLY A 120 -17.22 -13.22 -12.90
N GLY A 121 -17.35 -12.72 -11.67
CA GLY A 121 -17.28 -11.30 -11.35
C GLY A 121 -15.88 -10.76 -11.06
N PHE A 122 -14.97 -11.58 -10.51
CA PHE A 122 -13.61 -11.16 -10.20
C PHE A 122 -12.62 -11.50 -11.31
N GLY A 123 -11.76 -10.54 -11.65
CA GLY A 123 -10.62 -10.78 -12.54
C GLY A 123 -9.54 -11.66 -11.90
N ALA A 124 -8.66 -12.22 -12.73
CA ALA A 124 -7.67 -13.22 -12.32
C ALA A 124 -6.73 -12.77 -11.19
N GLU A 125 -6.29 -11.50 -11.17
CA GLU A 125 -5.43 -10.98 -10.10
C GLU A 125 -6.17 -10.88 -8.76
N VAL A 126 -7.44 -10.48 -8.78
CA VAL A 126 -8.25 -10.40 -7.58
C VAL A 126 -8.46 -11.79 -7.01
N GLN A 127 -8.82 -12.76 -7.85
CA GLN A 127 -8.97 -14.16 -7.44
C GLN A 127 -7.68 -14.72 -6.80
N ARG A 128 -6.51 -14.46 -7.40
CA ARG A 128 -5.21 -14.86 -6.81
C ARG A 128 -5.02 -14.31 -5.40
N ARG A 129 -5.28 -13.01 -5.20
CA ARG A 129 -5.12 -12.37 -3.88
C ARG A 129 -6.15 -12.89 -2.87
N LEU A 130 -7.38 -13.17 -3.30
CA LEU A 130 -8.38 -13.77 -2.43
C LEU A 130 -7.91 -15.14 -1.92
N MET A 131 -7.42 -16.01 -2.81
CA MET A 131 -6.93 -17.34 -2.43
C MET A 131 -5.76 -17.27 -1.45
N ILE A 132 -4.77 -16.41 -1.74
CA ILE A 132 -3.60 -16.20 -0.85
C ILE A 132 -4.08 -15.65 0.50
N GLY A 133 -4.95 -14.64 0.50
CA GLY A 133 -5.44 -14.02 1.72
C GLY A 133 -6.24 -14.97 2.61
N THR A 134 -7.13 -15.78 2.03
CA THR A 134 -7.88 -16.79 2.78
C THR A 134 -6.97 -17.86 3.38
N TYR A 135 -5.88 -18.21 2.67
CA TYR A 135 -4.90 -19.17 3.17
C TYR A 135 -4.10 -18.60 4.35
N VAL A 136 -3.61 -17.37 4.24
CA VAL A 136 -2.87 -16.67 5.30
C VAL A 136 -3.70 -16.57 6.60
N LEU A 137 -5.01 -16.38 6.47
CA LEU A 137 -5.94 -16.28 7.62
C LEU A 137 -6.50 -17.63 8.10
N SER A 138 -6.13 -18.75 7.46
CA SER A 138 -6.65 -20.06 7.83
C SER A 138 -6.06 -20.55 9.16
N SER A 139 -6.86 -21.26 9.95
CA SER A 139 -6.45 -21.82 11.24
C SER A 139 -5.22 -22.73 11.05
N GLY A 140 -4.16 -22.47 11.81
CA GLY A 140 -2.88 -23.18 11.71
C GLY A 140 -1.81 -22.49 10.87
N TYR A 141 -2.15 -21.48 10.06
CA TYR A 141 -1.19 -20.57 9.42
C TYR A 141 -1.16 -19.19 10.06
N TYR A 142 -2.27 -18.78 10.69
CA TYR A 142 -2.36 -17.53 11.44
C TYR A 142 -1.63 -17.60 12.81
N ASP A 143 -1.66 -18.76 13.48
CA ASP A 143 -1.07 -18.98 14.80
C ASP A 143 0.37 -19.56 14.75
N ALA A 144 0.92 -19.79 13.55
CA ALA A 144 2.23 -20.41 13.32
C ALA A 144 3.40 -19.42 13.22
#